data_AF-A0A2H6ND18-F1
#
_entry.id   AF-A0A2H6ND18-F1
#
_cell.length_a   1.000
_cell.length_b   1.000
_cell.length_c   1.000
_cell.angle_alpha   90.00
_cell.angle_beta   90.00
_cell.angle_gamma   90.00
#
_symmetry.space_group_name_H-M   'P 1'
#
loop_
_entity.id
_entity.type
_entity.pdbx_description
1 polymer ?
#
loop_
_entity_poly.entity_id
_entity_poly.type
_entity_poly.pdbx_seq_one_letter_code
_entity_poly.pdbx_strand_id
1 'polypeptide(L)'
;MAPPLQDTGVGAVGGEKKANGSEICSRRFFTWEEIGLRTGRIQSHLQEKWLVIDRKVYDISSFYMRHPGGHRVISHYAGQDATDAFTAFHLSKVQPNKYLNSLLIGELAHDQPSCEPCKNVSVCKTSELGMQIYFYA
;
A
#
# COMPACT_ATOMS: atom_id res chain seq x y z
N MET A 1 61.34 33.63 18.82
CA MET A 1 61.62 32.61 19.85
C MET A 1 60.34 32.44 20.67
N ALA A 2 59.92 31.19 20.90
CA ALA A 2 58.64 30.68 21.42
C ALA A 2 57.52 30.41 20.37
N PRO A 3 57.03 29.14 20.24
CA PRO A 3 55.97 28.70 19.30
C PRO A 3 54.56 28.74 19.94
N PRO A 4 53.48 28.55 19.16
CA PRO A 4 52.10 28.57 19.66
C PRO A 4 51.72 27.24 20.34
N LEU A 5 50.96 27.31 21.43
CA LEU A 5 50.28 26.17 22.04
C LEU A 5 48.78 26.30 21.79
N GLN A 6 48.25 25.32 21.07
CA GLN A 6 46.83 25.06 20.90
C GLN A 6 46.44 24.08 22.01
N ASP A 7 45.44 24.42 22.82
CA ASP A 7 44.86 23.50 23.79
C ASP A 7 43.49 23.01 23.32
N THR A 8 43.39 21.69 23.44
CA THR A 8 42.28 20.74 23.36
C THR A 8 41.05 21.19 24.18
N GLY A 9 39.79 20.79 23.97
CA GLY A 9 39.13 19.70 23.25
C GLY A 9 37.81 19.40 24.01
N VAL A 10 36.89 18.65 23.39
CA VAL A 10 35.68 18.02 24.00
C VAL A 10 34.45 18.94 24.17
N GLY A 11 33.25 18.65 23.66
CA GLY A 11 32.73 17.44 23.03
C GLY A 11 31.54 17.75 22.13
N ALA A 12 31.59 17.20 20.92
CA ALA A 12 30.45 17.01 20.06
C ALA A 12 29.74 15.71 20.49
N VAL A 13 28.51 15.82 20.97
CA VAL A 13 27.54 14.72 21.02
C VAL A 13 26.49 15.12 19.96
N GLY A 14 26.37 14.48 18.80
CA GLY A 14 26.52 13.06 18.54
C GLY A 14 25.17 12.38 18.78
N GLY A 15 24.26 12.45 17.81
CA GLY A 15 22.94 11.86 17.95
C GLY A 15 22.00 11.99 16.76
N GLU A 16 22.52 12.20 15.55
CA GLU A 16 21.75 11.87 14.35
C GLU A 16 21.47 10.37 14.40
N LYS A 17 20.21 10.01 14.64
CA LYS A 17 19.77 8.62 14.50
C LYS A 17 19.75 8.28 13.02
N LYS A 18 20.92 7.96 12.47
CA LYS A 18 21.03 7.03 11.36
C LYS A 18 20.43 5.71 11.82
N ALA A 19 19.19 5.45 11.39
CA ALA A 19 18.68 4.10 11.34
C ALA A 19 19.58 3.33 10.37
N ASN A 20 20.49 2.56 10.94
CA ASN A 20 21.42 1.69 10.25
C ASN A 20 20.65 0.44 9.77
N GLY A 21 21.06 -0.06 8.61
CA GLY A 21 20.26 -0.91 7.74
C GLY A 21 19.85 -2.27 8.30
N SER A 22 18.69 -2.72 7.83
CA SER A 22 18.51 -4.09 7.37
C SER A 22 17.36 -4.08 6.36
N GLU A 23 17.69 -4.44 5.09
CA GLU A 23 16.80 -4.61 3.93
C GLU A 23 16.36 -3.38 3.13
N ILE A 24 17.33 -2.65 2.55
CA ILE A 24 17.14 -2.02 1.24
C ILE A 24 17.59 -3.03 0.17
N CYS A 25 16.83 -4.11 -0.01
CA CYS A 25 17.08 -5.12 -1.04
C CYS A 25 15.84 -6.00 -1.18
N SER A 26 14.86 -5.80 -2.06
CA SER A 26 14.61 -4.84 -3.11
C SER A 26 13.17 -4.37 -2.91
N ARG A 27 12.94 -3.23 -2.24
CA ARG A 27 11.58 -2.71 -2.05
C ARG A 27 11.04 -2.33 -3.42
N ARG A 28 10.25 -3.22 -4.02
CA ARG A 28 9.68 -3.01 -5.36
C ARG A 28 8.57 -1.97 -5.23
N PHE A 29 8.61 -1.00 -6.12
CA PHE A 29 7.55 -0.02 -6.26
C PHE A 29 6.70 -0.38 -7.46
N PHE A 30 5.39 -0.36 -7.28
CA PHE A 30 4.41 -0.75 -8.28
C PHE A 30 3.54 0.45 -8.66
N THR A 31 3.08 0.51 -9.91
CA THR A 31 2.11 1.50 -10.37
C THR A 31 0.70 0.95 -10.30
N TRP A 32 -0.32 1.83 -10.34
CA TRP A 32 -1.70 1.39 -10.44
C TRP A 32 -1.99 0.65 -11.75
N GLU A 33 -1.30 1.01 -12.83
CA GLU A 33 -1.40 0.29 -14.10
C GLU A 33 -0.97 -1.17 -13.94
N GLU A 34 0.19 -1.42 -13.31
CA GLU A 34 0.67 -2.78 -13.07
C GLU A 34 -0.26 -3.56 -12.14
N ILE A 35 -0.68 -2.96 -11.02
CA ILE A 35 -1.58 -3.58 -10.04
C ILE A 35 -2.95 -3.89 -10.66
N GLY A 36 -3.48 -2.98 -11.48
CA GLY A 36 -4.78 -3.12 -12.16
C GLY A 36 -4.83 -4.26 -13.17
N LEU A 37 -3.67 -4.76 -13.63
CA LEU A 37 -3.61 -5.96 -14.48
C LEU A 37 -3.75 -7.26 -13.65
N ARG A 38 -3.46 -7.23 -12.34
CA ARG A 38 -3.43 -8.39 -11.44
C ARG A 38 -4.75 -8.61 -10.71
N THR A 39 -5.83 -8.71 -11.50
CA THR A 39 -7.19 -8.97 -11.00
C THR A 39 -7.54 -10.48 -10.97
N GLY A 40 -6.69 -11.30 -11.58
CA GLY A 40 -6.98 -12.71 -11.88
C GLY A 40 -8.12 -12.92 -12.89
N ARG A 41 -8.53 -11.89 -13.64
CA ARG A 41 -9.58 -11.96 -14.68
C ARG A 41 -9.04 -11.91 -16.10
N ILE A 42 -7.85 -11.34 -16.31
CA ILE A 42 -7.32 -11.03 -17.63
C ILE A 42 -6.62 -12.24 -18.27
N GLN A 43 -5.83 -12.99 -17.50
CA GLN A 43 -5.11 -14.17 -18.00
C GLN A 43 -5.44 -15.39 -17.15
N SER A 44 -6.03 -16.42 -17.76
CA SER A 44 -6.44 -17.64 -17.04
C SER A 44 -5.27 -18.43 -16.45
N HIS A 45 -4.08 -18.33 -17.07
CA HIS A 45 -2.86 -19.01 -16.64
C HIS A 45 -2.03 -18.21 -15.63
N LEU A 46 -2.22 -16.89 -15.55
CA LEU A 46 -1.61 -16.01 -14.56
C LEU A 46 -2.70 -15.51 -13.61
N GLN A 47 -3.14 -16.38 -12.70
CA GLN A 47 -4.16 -16.05 -11.69
C GLN A 47 -3.59 -15.19 -10.56
N GLU A 48 -2.76 -14.23 -10.90
CA GLU A 48 -2.20 -13.29 -9.96
C GLU A 48 -3.30 -12.31 -9.52
N LYS A 49 -3.53 -12.27 -8.20
CA LYS A 49 -4.48 -11.39 -7.55
C LYS A 49 -3.72 -10.53 -6.57
N TRP A 50 -3.61 -9.24 -6.85
CA TRP A 50 -2.94 -8.30 -5.97
C TRP A 50 -3.93 -7.31 -5.38
N LEU A 51 -3.61 -6.71 -4.25
CA LEU A 51 -4.37 -5.59 -3.69
C LEU A 51 -3.45 -4.66 -2.92
N VAL A 52 -3.93 -3.47 -2.61
CA VAL A 52 -3.21 -2.48 -1.82
C VAL A 52 -3.88 -2.32 -0.46
N ILE A 53 -3.10 -2.31 0.62
CA ILE A 53 -3.57 -1.91 1.96
C ILE A 53 -2.52 -0.96 2.52
N ASP A 54 -2.93 0.26 2.85
CA ASP A 54 -2.06 1.29 3.44
C ASP A 54 -0.77 1.46 2.63
N ARG A 55 -0.93 1.73 1.33
CA ARG A 55 0.16 1.91 0.34
C ARG A 55 1.07 0.70 0.10
N LYS A 56 0.84 -0.43 0.78
CA LYS A 56 1.58 -1.68 0.59
C LYS A 56 0.85 -2.60 -0.37
N VAL A 57 1.60 -3.28 -1.23
CA VAL A 57 1.07 -4.17 -2.27
C VAL A 57 1.25 -5.61 -1.82
N TYR A 58 0.15 -6.36 -1.85
CA TYR A 58 0.11 -7.75 -1.40
C TYR A 58 -0.32 -8.67 -2.53
N ASP A 59 0.41 -9.75 -2.72
CA ASP A 59 0.00 -10.86 -3.56
C ASP A 59 -0.86 -11.84 -2.75
N ILE A 60 -2.16 -11.87 -3.05
CA ILE A 60 -3.13 -12.72 -2.36
C ILE A 60 -3.44 -14.01 -3.13
N SER A 61 -2.72 -14.31 -4.21
CA SER A 61 -3.02 -15.43 -5.12
C SER A 61 -3.03 -16.79 -4.41
N SER A 62 -2.17 -16.97 -3.41
CA SER A 62 -2.09 -18.19 -2.60
C SER A 62 -3.00 -18.18 -1.36
N PHE A 63 -3.61 -17.03 -1.04
CA PHE A 63 -4.35 -16.81 0.20
C PHE A 63 -5.86 -16.64 -0.01
N TYR A 64 -6.30 -16.09 -1.14
CA TYR A 64 -7.69 -15.66 -1.32
C TYR A 64 -8.71 -16.78 -1.06
N MET A 65 -8.42 -18.02 -1.43
CA MET A 65 -9.29 -19.18 -1.18
C MET A 65 -9.47 -19.53 0.30
N ARG A 66 -8.47 -19.20 1.14
CA ARG A 66 -8.44 -19.49 2.58
C ARG A 66 -8.81 -18.27 3.44
N HIS A 67 -9.20 -17.16 2.82
CA HIS A 67 -9.55 -15.94 3.53
C HIS A 67 -10.76 -16.19 4.46
N PRO A 68 -10.65 -15.96 5.79
CA PRO A 68 -11.73 -16.25 6.75
C PRO A 68 -13.05 -15.52 6.47
N GLY A 69 -13.00 -14.31 5.91
CA GLY A 69 -14.18 -13.56 5.47
C GLY A 69 -14.76 -14.03 4.12
N GLY A 70 -14.22 -15.08 3.53
CA GLY A 70 -14.63 -15.66 2.25
C GLY A 70 -13.80 -15.18 1.06
N HIS A 71 -13.59 -16.10 0.10
CA HIS A 71 -12.76 -15.86 -1.09
C HIS A 71 -13.33 -14.81 -2.05
N ARG A 72 -14.67 -14.70 -2.13
CA ARG A 72 -15.36 -13.73 -2.98
C ARG A 72 -15.12 -12.30 -2.50
N VAL A 73 -15.13 -12.08 -1.18
CA VAL A 73 -14.96 -10.76 -0.56
C VAL A 73 -13.59 -10.20 -0.87
N ILE A 74 -12.52 -10.95 -0.59
CA ILE A 74 -11.16 -10.49 -0.86
C ILE A 74 -10.87 -10.39 -2.37
N SER A 75 -11.40 -11.30 -3.19
CA SER A 75 -11.24 -11.25 -4.66
C SER A 75 -11.94 -10.06 -5.31
N HIS A 76 -12.94 -9.46 -4.65
CA HIS A 76 -13.59 -8.24 -5.14
C HIS A 76 -12.59 -7.07 -5.21
N TYR A 77 -11.67 -7.00 -4.25
CA TYR A 77 -10.64 -5.96 -4.16
C TYR A 77 -9.36 -6.30 -4.93
N ALA A 78 -9.35 -7.35 -5.76
CA ALA A 78 -8.19 -7.64 -6.59
C ALA A 78 -7.99 -6.51 -7.63
N GLY A 79 -6.77 -5.97 -7.69
CA GLY A 79 -6.39 -4.78 -8.45
C GLY A 79 -6.68 -3.45 -7.76
N GLN A 80 -7.19 -3.48 -6.52
CA GLN A 80 -7.80 -2.32 -5.87
C GLN A 80 -7.12 -1.93 -4.55
N ASP A 81 -7.44 -0.73 -4.07
CA ASP A 81 -7.16 -0.33 -2.69
C ASP A 81 -8.21 -0.93 -1.74
N ALA A 82 -7.80 -1.80 -0.82
CA ALA A 82 -8.64 -2.45 0.16
C ALA A 82 -8.53 -1.82 1.56
N THR A 83 -7.85 -0.68 1.71
CA THR A 83 -7.52 -0.09 3.03
C THR A 83 -8.74 0.14 3.92
N ASP A 84 -9.79 0.77 3.38
CA ASP A 84 -11.00 1.09 4.15
C ASP A 84 -11.74 -0.18 4.59
N ALA A 85 -11.93 -1.11 3.65
CA ALA A 85 -12.58 -2.39 3.92
C ALA A 85 -11.78 -3.22 4.93
N PHE A 86 -10.46 -3.25 4.80
CA PHE A 86 -9.58 -3.93 5.73
C PHE A 86 -9.75 -3.36 7.14
N THR A 87 -9.72 -2.03 7.28
CA THR A 87 -9.85 -1.34 8.57
C THR A 87 -11.22 -1.55 9.19
N ALA A 88 -12.30 -1.52 8.40
CA ALA A 88 -13.66 -1.70 8.87
C ALA A 88 -13.94 -3.12 9.38
N PHE A 89 -13.41 -4.15 8.71
CA PHE A 89 -13.71 -5.55 9.04
C PHE A 89 -12.67 -6.23 9.94
N HIS A 90 -11.51 -5.62 10.15
CA HIS A 90 -10.42 -6.18 10.98
C HIS A 90 -10.05 -5.24 12.13
N LEU A 91 -10.93 -5.15 13.14
CA LEU A 91 -10.73 -4.32 14.34
C LEU A 91 -9.43 -4.65 15.08
N SER A 92 -9.05 -5.92 15.13
CA SER A 92 -7.75 -6.37 15.64
C SER A 92 -6.80 -6.68 14.49
N LYS A 93 -5.67 -5.97 14.43
CA LYS A 93 -4.64 -6.17 13.40
C LYS A 93 -3.71 -7.35 13.69
N VAL A 94 -3.77 -7.97 14.88
CA VAL A 94 -2.82 -9.01 15.29
C VAL A 94 -2.88 -10.26 14.41
N GLN A 95 -4.09 -10.76 14.14
CA GLN A 95 -4.26 -11.98 13.34
C GLN A 95 -4.06 -11.73 11.84
N PRO A 96 -4.62 -10.66 11.23
CA PRO A 96 -4.38 -10.36 9.81
C PRO A 96 -2.93 -10.06 9.48
N ASN A 97 -2.20 -9.35 10.35
CA ASN A 97 -0.80 -8.99 10.10
C ASN A 97 0.11 -10.22 9.96
N LYS A 98 -0.20 -11.34 10.63
CA LYS A 98 0.54 -12.60 10.45
C LYS A 98 0.50 -13.09 9.00
N TYR A 99 -0.64 -12.96 8.34
CA TYR A 99 -0.80 -13.33 6.94
C TYR A 99 -0.23 -12.26 6.02
N LEU A 100 -0.55 -10.98 6.26
CA LEU A 100 -0.10 -9.86 5.40
C LEU A 100 1.42 -9.80 5.26
N ASN A 101 2.17 -10.03 6.34
CA ASN A 101 3.63 -10.00 6.29
C ASN A 101 4.21 -11.01 5.29
N SER A 102 3.56 -12.17 5.10
CA SER A 102 4.01 -13.19 4.13
C SER A 102 3.57 -12.92 2.69
N LEU A 103 2.60 -12.01 2.50
CA LEU A 103 2.02 -11.69 1.19
C LEU A 103 2.55 -10.38 0.62
N LEU A 104 3.34 -9.63 1.40
CA LEU A 104 3.88 -8.33 1.01
C LEU A 104 4.92 -8.52 -0.10
N ILE A 105 4.66 -7.92 -1.26
CA ILE A 105 5.58 -7.97 -2.42
C ILE A 105 6.26 -6.62 -2.69
N GLY A 106 5.78 -5.55 -2.07
CA GLY A 106 6.36 -4.22 -2.17
C GLY A 106 5.35 -3.14 -1.86
N GLU A 107 5.53 -1.97 -2.46
CA GLU A 107 4.75 -0.77 -2.14
C GLU A 107 4.31 -0.03 -3.40
N LEU A 108 3.26 0.75 -3.27
CA LEU A 108 2.80 1.62 -4.33
C LEU A 108 3.82 2.75 -4.53
N ALA A 109 4.13 3.10 -5.77
CA ALA A 109 5.12 4.13 -6.11
C ALA A 109 4.66 5.53 -5.65
N HIS A 110 5.58 6.34 -5.12
CA HIS A 110 5.25 7.58 -4.38
C HIS A 110 4.51 8.65 -5.20
N ASP A 111 4.69 8.63 -6.52
CA ASP A 111 4.02 9.49 -7.51
C ASP A 111 2.58 9.06 -7.81
N GLN A 112 2.20 7.84 -7.43
CA GLN A 112 0.86 7.32 -7.64
C GLN A 112 -0.11 7.83 -6.57
N PRO A 113 -1.39 8.08 -6.91
CA PRO A 113 -2.42 8.43 -5.92
C PRO A 113 -2.59 7.32 -4.87
N SER A 114 -3.03 7.67 -3.65
CA SER A 114 -3.23 6.67 -2.58
C SER A 114 -4.34 5.67 -2.87
N CYS A 115 -5.35 6.07 -3.65
CA CYS A 115 -6.41 5.21 -4.15
C CYS A 115 -6.27 5.01 -5.65
N GLU A 116 -6.83 3.91 -6.16
CA GLU A 116 -6.79 3.60 -7.59
C GLU A 116 -7.54 4.65 -8.42
N PRO A 117 -7.06 5.00 -9.63
CA PRO A 117 -7.66 6.04 -10.48
C PRO A 117 -9.14 5.80 -10.79
N CYS A 118 -9.59 4.54 -10.79
CA CYS A 118 -10.94 4.14 -11.18
C CYS A 118 -11.93 4.03 -10.02
N LYS A 119 -11.57 4.37 -8.78
CA LYS A 119 -12.54 4.36 -7.65
C LYS A 119 -13.64 5.43 -7.74
N ASN A 120 -13.78 6.09 -8.90
CA ASN A 120 -14.80 7.09 -9.16
C ASN A 120 -15.58 6.85 -10.44
N VAL A 121 -16.61 6.01 -10.34
CA VAL A 121 -17.91 6.35 -10.97
C VAL A 121 -18.95 6.75 -9.92
N SER A 122 -18.66 6.70 -8.61
CA SER A 122 -19.68 7.02 -7.59
C SER A 122 -19.25 7.80 -6.34
N VAL A 123 -17.98 8.20 -6.11
CA VAL A 123 -17.62 8.90 -4.84
C VAL A 123 -16.85 10.23 -4.94
N CYS A 124 -16.12 10.58 -6.01
CA CYS A 124 -15.41 11.87 -6.09
C CYS A 124 -16.01 12.92 -7.04
N LYS A 125 -17.35 13.01 -7.13
CA LYS A 125 -18.03 14.19 -7.69
C LYS A 125 -19.05 14.78 -6.72
N THR A 126 -18.73 14.80 -5.42
CA THR A 126 -19.58 15.49 -4.43
C THR A 126 -18.77 16.48 -3.64
N SER A 127 -18.29 17.53 -4.32
CA SER A 127 -17.96 18.75 -3.57
C SER A 127 -18.22 20.06 -4.26
N GLU A 128 -18.39 20.21 -5.59
CA GLU A 128 -18.50 21.59 -6.10
C GLU A 128 -19.50 21.96 -7.21
N LEU A 129 -20.18 21.08 -7.96
CA LEU A 129 -21.13 21.60 -8.96
C LEU A 129 -22.41 20.76 -9.10
N GLY A 130 -23.50 21.40 -8.64
CA GLY A 130 -24.92 21.19 -8.92
C GLY A 130 -25.33 19.95 -9.72
N MET A 131 -25.88 18.97 -9.01
CA MET A 131 -26.75 17.94 -9.60
C MET A 131 -28.09 18.57 -10.00
N GLN A 132 -28.33 18.69 -11.31
CA GLN A 132 -29.67 18.70 -11.86
C GLN A 132 -29.69 17.78 -13.09
N ILE A 133 -29.92 16.49 -12.87
CA ILE A 133 -30.31 15.57 -13.95
C ILE A 133 -31.68 15.00 -13.60
N TYR A 134 -32.67 15.48 -14.35
CA TYR A 134 -34.06 15.04 -14.32
C TYR A 134 -34.16 13.58 -14.76
N PHE A 135 -34.84 12.75 -13.98
CA PHE A 135 -35.50 11.55 -14.49
C PHE A 135 -36.98 11.90 -14.69
N TYR A 136 -37.46 11.86 -15.93
CA TYR A 136 -38.88 11.68 -16.24
C TYR A 136 -39.02 10.37 -17.03
N ALA A 137 -39.81 9.47 -16.44
CA ALA A 137 -40.48 8.25 -16.92
C ALA A 137 -39.77 7.38 -17.97
#